data_AF-A0A2D4ID10-F1
#
_entry.id   AF-A0A2D4ID10-F1
#
_cell.length_a   1.000
_cell.length_b   1.000
_cell.length_c   1.000
_cell.angle_alpha   90.00
_cell.angle_beta   90.00
_cell.angle_gamma   90.00
#
_symmetry.space_group_name_H-M   'P 1'
#
loop_
_entity.id
_entity.type
_entity.pdbx_description
1 polymer ?
#
loop_
_entity_poly.entity_id
_entity_poly.type
_entity_poly.pdbx_seq_one_letter_code
_entity_poly.pdbx_strand_id
1 'polypeptide(L)'
;CQLLEHKEHRYQFLEEAFQNQKGAIENLLAKLLEKKNYVNFAASQVQNRVKEVNETNKRVEQEIKVAIFTLINEINKKGKSLLQQLETVTKERQMKLIQQQNDISGLSRQVKHVMNFTNWAIASGSSTALLYSKRLITFQLRHILKARCDPVPAANGAIRFHCDPTFWAKNVVNLGRAFHISDRFNVKI
;
A
#
# COMPACT_ATOMS: atom_id res chain seq x y z
N CYS A 1 4.82 63.14 -73.02
CA CYS A 1 5.31 63.45 -71.67
C CYS A 1 6.85 63.47 -71.61
N GLN A 2 7.59 62.44 -72.06
CA GLN A 2 9.05 62.33 -71.88
C GLN A 2 9.87 63.57 -72.32
N LEU A 3 9.54 64.13 -73.50
CA LEU A 3 10.26 65.29 -74.07
C LEU A 3 9.78 66.66 -73.54
N LEU A 4 8.69 66.70 -72.77
CA LEU A 4 8.03 67.92 -72.29
C LEU A 4 8.06 68.02 -70.77
N GLU A 5 7.44 67.06 -70.09
CA GLU A 5 7.20 67.06 -68.64
C GLU A 5 8.28 66.29 -67.85
N HIS A 6 9.08 65.44 -68.50
CA HIS A 6 10.09 64.59 -67.85
C HIS A 6 11.47 64.72 -68.49
N LYS A 7 11.79 65.91 -69.01
CA LYS A 7 12.96 66.16 -69.87
C LYS A 7 14.31 65.88 -69.19
N GLU A 8 14.40 66.07 -67.87
CA GLU A 8 15.60 65.77 -67.07
C GLU A 8 15.47 64.54 -66.17
N HIS A 9 14.35 63.81 -66.24
CA HIS A 9 14.18 62.60 -65.46
C HIS A 9 14.98 61.45 -66.07
N ARG A 10 15.52 60.58 -65.20
CA ARG A 10 16.09 59.31 -65.64
C ARG A 10 15.02 58.52 -66.38
N TYR A 11 15.34 58.07 -67.59
CA TYR A 11 14.48 57.20 -68.39
C TYR A 11 15.15 55.84 -68.58
N GLN A 12 14.34 54.82 -68.81
CA GLN A 12 14.80 53.48 -69.12
C GLN A 12 13.91 52.90 -70.22
N PHE A 13 14.47 52.05 -71.09
CA PHE A 13 13.67 51.31 -72.05
C PHE A 13 12.76 50.33 -71.31
N LEU A 14 11.51 50.23 -71.78
CA LEU A 14 10.49 49.38 -71.16
C LEU A 14 10.95 47.93 -71.00
N GLU A 15 11.63 47.38 -72.01
CA GLU A 15 12.11 45.99 -71.99
C GLU A 15 13.19 45.78 -70.91
N GLU A 16 14.15 46.69 -70.78
CA GLU A 16 15.18 46.60 -69.73
C GLU A 16 14.58 46.78 -68.33
N ALA A 17 13.65 47.73 -68.17
CA ALA A 17 12.93 47.92 -66.91
C ALA A 17 12.11 46.67 -66.55
N PHE A 18 11.45 46.06 -67.54
CA PHE A 18 10.70 44.81 -67.38
C PHE A 18 11.60 43.66 -66.94
N GLN A 19 12.70 43.40 -67.64
CA GLN A 19 13.62 42.31 -67.27
C GLN A 19 14.25 42.52 -65.88
N ASN A 20 14.62 43.75 -65.54
CA ASN A 20 15.14 44.08 -64.21
C ASN A 20 14.11 43.82 -63.11
N GLN A 21 12.86 44.26 -63.30
CA GLN A 21 11.79 44.02 -62.32
C GLN A 21 11.42 42.54 -62.23
N LYS A 22 11.36 41.84 -63.36
CA LYS A 22 11.13 40.40 -63.39
C LYS A 22 12.19 39.66 -62.59
N GLY A 23 13.47 39.94 -62.80
CA GLY A 23 14.57 39.33 -62.04
C GLY A 23 14.52 39.65 -60.54
N ALA A 24 14.15 40.88 -60.16
CA ALA A 24 13.95 41.25 -58.76
C ALA A 24 12.80 40.47 -58.11
N ILE A 25 11.68 40.29 -58.82
CA ILE A 25 10.53 39.49 -58.37
C ILE A 25 10.91 38.01 -58.24
N GLU A 26 11.62 37.44 -59.23
CA GLU A 26 12.09 36.05 -59.20
C GLU A 26 13.03 35.80 -58.01
N ASN A 27 13.93 36.73 -57.71
CA ASN A 27 14.81 36.66 -56.53
C ASN A 27 14.03 36.73 -55.21
N LEU A 28 13.02 37.59 -55.11
CA LEU A 28 12.14 37.65 -53.93
C LEU A 28 11.32 36.36 -53.79
N LEU A 29 10.85 35.79 -54.90
CA LEU A 29 10.14 34.52 -54.92
C LEU A 29 11.04 33.37 -54.43
N ALA A 30 12.30 33.31 -54.87
CA ALA A 30 13.25 32.30 -54.41
C ALA A 30 13.46 32.36 -52.89
N LYS A 31 13.69 33.56 -52.33
CA LYS A 31 13.80 33.76 -50.86
C LYS A 31 12.51 33.38 -50.12
N LEU A 32 11.35 33.65 -50.72
CA LEU A 32 10.06 33.29 -50.11
C LEU A 32 9.85 31.77 -50.10
N LEU A 33 10.31 31.05 -51.13
CA LEU A 33 10.27 29.58 -51.17
C LEU A 33 11.16 28.96 -50.08
N GLU A 34 12.35 29.51 -49.84
CA GLU A 34 13.21 29.08 -48.72
C GLU A 34 12.52 29.34 -47.37
N LYS A 35 11.92 30.52 -47.19
CA LYS A 35 11.18 30.85 -45.96
C LYS A 35 9.98 29.93 -45.76
N LYS A 36 9.25 29.58 -46.83
CA LYS A 36 8.15 28.60 -46.79
C LYS A 36 8.64 27.25 -46.26
N ASN A 37 9.77 26.75 -46.76
CA ASN A 37 10.34 25.48 -46.31
C ASN A 37 10.73 25.53 -44.83
N TYR A 38 11.36 26.63 -44.39
CA TYR A 38 11.69 26.83 -42.99
C TYR A 38 10.44 26.89 -42.09
N VAL A 39 9.38 27.60 -42.52
CA VAL A 39 8.11 27.69 -41.76
C VAL A 39 7.47 26.31 -41.62
N ASN A 40 7.45 25.52 -42.68
CA ASN A 40 6.92 24.15 -42.63
C ASN A 40 7.74 23.27 -41.68
N PHE A 41 9.07 23.34 -41.76
CA PHE A 41 9.96 22.62 -40.85
C PHE A 41 9.73 23.04 -39.39
N ALA A 42 9.66 24.35 -39.11
CA ALA A 42 9.40 24.87 -37.77
C ALA A 42 8.03 24.42 -37.23
N ALA A 43 6.99 24.43 -38.08
CA ALA A 43 5.67 23.94 -37.70
C ALA A 43 5.68 22.46 -37.33
N SER A 44 6.36 21.61 -38.12
CA SER A 44 6.52 20.18 -37.80
C SER A 44 7.29 19.97 -36.49
N GLN A 45 8.33 20.75 -36.22
CA GLN A 45 9.09 20.66 -34.98
C GLN A 45 8.24 21.02 -33.76
N VAL A 46 7.46 22.11 -33.84
CA VAL A 46 6.53 22.48 -32.75
C VAL A 46 5.50 21.38 -32.53
N GLN A 47 4.93 20.82 -33.60
CA GLN A 47 3.96 19.73 -33.49
C GLN A 47 4.55 18.49 -32.83
N ASN A 48 5.80 18.13 -33.15
CA ASN A 48 6.50 17.02 -32.51
C ASN A 48 6.74 17.28 -31.02
N ARG A 49 7.16 18.49 -30.65
CA ARG A 49 7.33 18.84 -29.23
C ARG A 49 6.03 18.77 -28.43
N VAL A 50 4.91 19.20 -29.02
CA VAL A 50 3.58 19.06 -28.38
C VAL A 50 3.24 17.58 -28.14
N LYS A 51 3.56 16.69 -29.08
CA LYS A 51 3.35 15.23 -28.91
C LYS A 51 4.22 14.68 -27.78
N GLU A 52 5.51 15.00 -27.76
CA GLU A 52 6.44 14.53 -26.72
C GLU A 52 6.02 14.98 -25.31
N VAL A 53 5.52 16.20 -25.17
CA VAL A 53 4.98 16.71 -23.90
C VAL A 53 3.76 15.90 -23.46
N ASN A 54 2.82 15.61 -24.37
CA ASN A 54 1.64 14.81 -24.07
C ASN A 54 1.99 13.36 -23.71
N GLU A 55 2.95 12.76 -24.41
CA GLU A 55 3.43 11.40 -24.11
C GLU A 55 4.14 11.36 -22.76
N THR A 56 4.97 12.35 -22.46
CA THR A 56 5.64 12.48 -21.17
C THR A 56 4.63 12.67 -20.04
N ASN A 57 3.59 13.48 -20.22
CA ASN A 57 2.52 13.66 -19.24
C ASN A 57 1.84 12.32 -18.93
N LYS A 58 1.41 11.58 -19.97
CA LYS A 58 0.79 10.25 -19.79
C LYS A 58 1.72 9.26 -19.08
N ARG A 59 3.01 9.28 -19.41
CA ARG A 59 4.01 8.41 -18.77
C ARG A 59 4.18 8.74 -17.29
N VAL A 60 4.36 10.02 -16.94
CA VAL A 60 4.51 10.46 -15.55
C VAL A 60 3.24 10.19 -14.75
N GLU A 61 2.05 10.41 -15.32
CA GLU A 61 0.79 10.05 -14.70
C GLU A 61 0.74 8.55 -14.33
N GLN A 62 1.19 7.69 -15.24
CA GLN A 62 1.23 6.25 -14.99
C GLN A 62 2.26 5.88 -13.91
N GLU A 63 3.44 6.50 -13.92
CA GLU A 63 4.46 6.31 -12.88
C GLU A 63 3.93 6.68 -11.48
N ILE A 64 3.20 7.80 -11.38
CA ILE A 64 2.52 8.22 -10.14
C ILE A 64 1.53 7.15 -9.68
N LYS A 65 0.68 6.64 -10.59
CA LYS A 65 -0.29 5.58 -10.27
C LYS A 65 0.39 4.31 -9.77
N VAL A 66 1.48 3.88 -10.41
CA VAL A 66 2.24 2.68 -10.01
C VAL A 66 2.87 2.86 -8.63
N ALA A 67 3.43 4.04 -8.34
CA ALA A 67 4.02 4.34 -7.04
C ALA A 67 2.97 4.29 -5.91
N ILE A 68 1.82 4.93 -6.12
CA ILE A 68 0.70 4.89 -5.16
C ILE A 68 0.21 3.45 -4.96
N PHE A 69 0.02 2.71 -6.05
CA PHE A 69 -0.46 1.32 -5.98
C PHE A 69 0.50 0.43 -5.18
N THR A 70 1.82 0.63 -5.35
CA THR A 70 2.85 -0.12 -4.62
C THR A 70 2.76 0.14 -3.11
N LEU A 71 2.59 1.40 -2.69
CA LEU A 71 2.40 1.74 -1.28
C LEU A 71 1.15 1.11 -0.68
N ILE A 72 0.03 1.19 -1.40
CA ILE A 72 -1.24 0.57 -0.98
C ILE A 72 -1.06 -0.95 -0.80
N ASN A 73 -0.37 -1.61 -1.74
CA ASN A 73 -0.14 -3.04 -1.68
C ASN A 73 0.73 -3.46 -0.49
N GLU A 74 1.80 -2.73 -0.18
CA GLU A 74 2.65 -3.03 0.97
C GLU A 74 1.91 -2.81 2.30
N ILE A 75 1.08 -1.75 2.40
CA ILE A 75 0.22 -1.54 3.58
C ILE A 75 -0.78 -2.69 3.73
N ASN A 76 -1.45 -3.09 2.63
CA ASN A 76 -2.40 -4.20 2.64
C ASN A 76 -1.73 -5.53 3.03
N LYS A 77 -0.52 -5.78 2.54
CA LYS A 77 0.27 -6.97 2.89
C LYS A 77 0.61 -6.99 4.38
N LYS A 78 1.03 -5.85 4.94
CA LYS A 78 1.27 -5.74 6.39
C LYS A 78 -0.01 -5.93 7.20
N GLY A 79 -1.14 -5.38 6.74
CA GLY A 79 -2.45 -5.58 7.35
C GLY A 79 -2.85 -7.05 7.42
N LYS A 80 -2.72 -7.80 6.32
CA LYS A 80 -2.97 -9.24 6.28
C LYS A 80 -2.09 -10.02 7.26
N SER A 81 -0.80 -9.69 7.32
CA SER A 81 0.13 -10.33 8.25
C SER A 81 -0.24 -10.08 9.72
N LEU A 82 -0.66 -8.86 10.07
CA LEU A 82 -1.11 -8.54 11.43
C LEU A 82 -2.38 -9.30 11.82
N LEU A 83 -3.34 -9.44 10.89
CA LEU A 83 -4.55 -10.23 11.12
C LEU A 83 -4.23 -11.72 11.32
N GLN A 84 -3.31 -12.26 10.53
CA GLN A 84 -2.85 -13.64 10.70
C GLN A 84 -2.17 -13.84 12.06
N GLN A 85 -1.31 -12.90 12.48
CA GLN A 85 -0.67 -12.96 13.80
C GLN A 85 -1.71 -12.93 14.94
N LEU A 86 -2.72 -12.05 14.84
CA LEU A 86 -3.82 -11.99 15.80
C LEU A 86 -4.55 -13.34 15.88
N GLU A 87 -4.87 -13.93 14.74
CA GLU A 87 -5.54 -15.23 14.67
C GLU A 87 -4.69 -16.33 15.32
N THR A 88 -3.40 -16.40 15.01
CA THR A 88 -2.47 -17.38 15.59
C THR A 88 -2.39 -17.26 17.11
N VAL A 89 -2.13 -16.06 17.65
CA VAL A 89 -2.02 -15.85 19.10
C VAL A 89 -3.34 -16.16 19.81
N THR A 90 -4.47 -15.79 19.20
CA THR A 90 -5.80 -16.07 19.76
C THR A 90 -6.09 -17.57 19.78
N LYS A 91 -5.80 -18.29 18.69
CA LYS A 91 -5.97 -19.74 18.61
C LYS A 91 -5.09 -20.48 19.62
N GLU A 92 -3.82 -20.10 19.74
CA GLU A 92 -2.91 -20.71 20.72
C GLU A 92 -3.41 -20.53 22.15
N ARG A 93 -3.87 -19.33 22.49
CA ARG A 93 -4.45 -19.05 23.81
C ARG A 93 -5.73 -19.86 24.03
N GLN A 94 -6.60 -19.94 23.04
CA GLN A 94 -7.83 -20.72 23.10
C GLN A 94 -7.54 -22.21 23.30
N MET A 95 -6.58 -22.79 22.55
CA MET A 95 -6.19 -24.19 22.70
C MET A 95 -5.69 -24.51 24.11
N LYS A 96 -4.85 -23.65 24.69
CA LYS A 96 -4.38 -23.82 26.08
C LYS A 96 -5.53 -23.78 27.10
N LEU A 97 -6.48 -22.86 26.92
CA LEU A 97 -7.66 -22.77 27.80
C LEU A 97 -8.58 -23.97 27.66
N ILE A 98 -8.80 -24.48 26.44
CA ILE A 98 -9.58 -25.70 26.20
C ILE A 98 -8.90 -26.91 26.85
N GLN A 99 -7.59 -27.03 26.71
CA GLN A 99 -6.84 -28.12 27.35
C GLN A 99 -6.97 -28.06 28.88
N GLN A 100 -6.77 -26.88 29.47
CA GLN A 100 -6.93 -26.68 30.91
C GLN A 100 -8.37 -26.99 31.37
N GLN A 101 -9.38 -26.58 30.60
CA GLN A 101 -10.78 -26.90 30.89
C GLN A 101 -11.03 -28.41 30.88
N ASN A 102 -10.45 -29.15 29.93
CA ASN A 102 -10.57 -30.61 29.86
C ASN A 102 -9.91 -31.27 31.07
N ASP A 103 -8.71 -30.82 31.46
CA ASP A 103 -7.98 -31.35 32.61
C ASP A 103 -8.75 -31.11 33.92
N ILE A 104 -9.27 -29.89 34.11
CA ILE A 104 -10.10 -29.53 35.27
C ILE A 104 -11.40 -30.37 35.30
N SER A 105 -12.04 -30.56 34.15
CA SER A 105 -13.27 -31.34 34.05
C SER A 105 -13.03 -32.82 34.37
N GLY A 106 -11.89 -33.36 33.92
CA GLY A 106 -11.44 -34.71 34.23
C GLY A 106 -11.18 -34.90 35.73
N LEU A 107 -10.42 -33.99 36.35
CA LEU A 107 -10.15 -34.01 37.79
C LEU A 107 -11.44 -33.87 38.61
N SER A 108 -12.34 -32.96 38.22
CA SER A 108 -13.64 -32.77 38.87
C SER A 108 -14.48 -34.05 38.87
N ARG A 109 -14.51 -34.78 37.74
CA ARG A 109 -15.20 -36.08 37.67
C ARG A 109 -14.58 -37.11 38.61
N GLN A 110 -13.25 -37.17 38.71
CA GLN A 110 -12.56 -38.09 39.62
C GLN A 110 -12.82 -37.73 41.09
N VAL A 111 -12.75 -36.45 41.45
CA VAL A 111 -13.08 -35.95 42.79
C VAL A 111 -14.51 -36.36 43.16
N LYS A 112 -15.49 -36.09 42.29
CA LYS A 112 -16.88 -36.47 42.54
C LYS A 112 -17.06 -37.98 42.72
N HIS A 113 -16.40 -38.79 41.90
CA HIS A 113 -16.48 -40.25 42.01
C HIS A 113 -15.90 -40.75 43.34
N VAL A 114 -14.69 -40.33 43.71
CA VAL A 114 -14.04 -40.74 44.96
C VAL A 114 -14.82 -40.25 46.17
N MET A 115 -15.36 -39.03 46.13
CA MET A 115 -16.23 -38.51 47.19
C MET A 115 -17.50 -39.35 47.35
N ASN A 116 -18.21 -39.63 46.26
CA ASN A 116 -19.45 -40.42 46.30
C ASN A 116 -19.20 -41.83 46.86
N PHE A 117 -18.13 -42.50 46.39
CA PHE A 117 -17.76 -43.82 46.89
C PHE A 117 -17.37 -43.80 48.37
N THR A 118 -16.58 -42.81 48.79
CA THR A 118 -16.15 -42.68 50.18
C THR A 118 -17.36 -42.42 51.10
N ASN A 119 -18.26 -41.52 50.70
CA ASN A 119 -19.49 -41.24 51.43
C ASN A 119 -20.37 -42.49 51.56
N TRP A 120 -20.54 -43.25 50.48
CA TRP A 120 -21.27 -44.51 50.50
C TRP A 120 -20.62 -45.53 51.44
N ALA A 121 -19.30 -45.71 51.36
CA ALA A 121 -18.56 -46.67 52.19
C ALA A 121 -18.70 -46.34 53.69
N ILE A 122 -18.66 -45.06 54.05
CA ILE A 122 -18.88 -44.58 55.42
C ILE A 122 -20.34 -44.81 55.86
N ALA A 123 -21.31 -44.58 54.98
CA ALA A 123 -22.74 -44.72 55.30
C ALA A 123 -23.26 -46.17 55.30
N SER A 124 -22.53 -47.12 54.71
CA SER A 124 -22.98 -48.51 54.49
C SER A 124 -23.19 -49.36 55.76
N GLY A 125 -22.72 -48.89 56.93
CA GLY A 125 -22.94 -49.56 58.22
C GLY A 125 -22.09 -50.82 58.49
N SER A 126 -21.29 -51.31 57.53
CA SER A 126 -20.43 -52.48 57.71
C SER A 126 -19.00 -52.08 58.13
N SER A 127 -18.75 -52.05 59.45
CA SER A 127 -17.44 -51.72 60.02
C SER A 127 -16.31 -52.60 59.49
N THR A 128 -16.56 -53.90 59.28
CA THR A 128 -15.55 -54.86 58.81
C THR A 128 -15.16 -54.59 57.36
N ALA A 129 -16.12 -54.31 56.47
CA ALA A 129 -15.85 -54.00 55.06
C ALA A 129 -15.12 -52.67 54.89
N LEU A 130 -15.47 -51.66 55.70
CA LEU A 130 -14.77 -50.38 55.73
C LEU A 130 -13.33 -50.52 56.22
N LEU A 131 -13.08 -51.29 57.29
CA LEU A 131 -11.74 -51.55 57.80
C LEU A 131 -10.88 -52.31 56.79
N TYR A 132 -11.45 -53.31 56.11
CA TYR A 132 -10.76 -54.09 55.07
C TYR A 132 -10.34 -53.22 53.87
N SER A 133 -11.20 -52.31 53.43
CA SER A 133 -10.96 -51.43 52.28
C SER A 133 -10.27 -50.09 52.62
N LYS A 134 -10.10 -49.76 53.91
CA LYS A 134 -9.57 -48.48 54.42
C LYS A 134 -8.30 -48.03 53.71
N ARG A 135 -7.35 -48.95 53.49
CA ARG A 135 -6.05 -48.61 52.88
C ARG A 135 -6.22 -48.13 51.44
N LEU A 136 -7.11 -48.76 50.67
CA LEU A 136 -7.40 -48.40 49.29
C LEU A 136 -8.16 -47.07 49.21
N ILE A 137 -9.19 -46.87 50.04
CA ILE A 137 -9.95 -45.62 50.12
C ILE A 137 -9.02 -44.45 50.47
N THR A 138 -8.22 -44.62 51.53
CA THR A 138 -7.28 -43.59 51.99
C THR A 138 -6.22 -43.28 50.93
N PHE A 139 -5.74 -44.30 50.22
CA PHE A 139 -4.82 -44.12 49.10
C PHE A 139 -5.45 -43.26 48.00
N GLN A 140 -6.66 -43.58 47.54
CA GLN A 140 -7.34 -42.84 46.48
C GLN A 140 -7.64 -41.39 46.89
N LEU A 141 -8.10 -41.16 48.12
CA LEU A 141 -8.32 -39.81 48.66
C LEU A 141 -7.02 -38.99 48.67
N ARG A 142 -5.92 -39.56 49.19
CA ARG A 142 -4.61 -38.88 49.21
C ARG A 142 -4.07 -38.64 47.80
N HIS A 143 -4.32 -39.55 46.87
CA HIS A 143 -3.92 -39.41 45.48
C HIS A 143 -4.64 -38.23 44.82
N ILE A 144 -5.97 -38.16 44.93
CA ILE A 144 -6.76 -37.06 44.37
C ILE A 144 -6.45 -35.72 45.06
N LEU A 145 -6.24 -35.69 46.38
CA LEU A 145 -5.84 -34.47 47.10
C LEU A 145 -4.47 -33.93 46.67
N LYS A 146 -3.59 -34.79 46.13
CA LYS A 146 -2.28 -34.41 45.59
C LYS A 146 -2.31 -34.12 44.09
N ALA A 147 -3.41 -34.41 43.40
CA ALA A 147 -3.53 -34.14 41.98
C ALA A 147 -3.46 -32.62 41.74
N ARG A 148 -2.68 -32.21 40.74
CA ARG A 148 -2.52 -30.78 40.42
C ARG A 148 -3.81 -30.22 39.82
N CYS A 149 -4.15 -29.00 40.22
CA CYS A 149 -5.17 -28.17 39.61
C CYS A 149 -4.55 -26.79 39.43
N ASP A 150 -4.05 -26.50 38.24
CA ASP A 150 -3.38 -25.23 37.97
C ASP A 150 -4.42 -24.10 37.90
N PRO A 151 -4.16 -22.93 38.53
CA PRO A 151 -5.06 -21.80 38.48
C PRO A 151 -5.20 -21.28 37.05
N VAL A 152 -6.39 -20.77 36.70
CA VAL A 152 -6.63 -20.16 35.39
C VAL A 152 -5.67 -18.96 35.25
N PRO A 153 -4.91 -18.86 34.14
CA PRO A 153 -4.03 -17.73 33.91
C PRO A 153 -4.80 -16.41 34.01
N ALA A 154 -4.24 -15.44 34.74
CA ALA A 154 -4.85 -14.12 34.89
C ALA A 154 -5.11 -13.47 33.51
N ALA A 155 -6.22 -12.75 33.38
CA ALA A 155 -6.63 -12.10 32.13
C ALA A 155 -5.66 -11.01 31.64
N ASN A 156 -4.65 -10.66 32.44
CA ASN A 156 -3.84 -9.44 32.38
C ASN A 156 -3.02 -9.26 31.08
N GLY A 157 -2.86 -10.30 30.26
CA GLY A 157 -2.29 -10.22 28.91
C GLY A 157 -3.37 -10.09 27.83
N ALA A 158 -4.17 -9.03 27.83
CA ALA A 158 -5.08 -8.76 26.71
C ALA A 158 -4.25 -8.54 25.43
N ILE A 159 -4.62 -9.20 24.33
CA ILE A 159 -3.99 -8.93 23.03
C ILE A 159 -4.31 -7.49 22.67
N ARG A 160 -3.29 -6.66 22.42
CA ARG A 160 -3.44 -5.23 22.11
C ARG A 160 -2.86 -4.94 20.74
N PHE A 161 -3.62 -4.21 19.93
CA PHE A 161 -3.11 -3.60 18.72
C PHE A 161 -2.60 -2.19 19.05
N HIS A 162 -1.31 -1.95 18.78
CA HIS A 162 -0.71 -0.64 18.96
C HIS A 162 -0.65 0.07 17.60
N CYS A 163 -1.34 1.20 17.49
CA CYS A 163 -1.30 2.07 16.33
C CYS A 163 -1.12 3.50 16.81
N ASP A 164 -0.09 4.19 16.32
CA ASP A 164 0.13 5.60 16.58
C ASP A 164 -0.27 6.43 15.34
N PRO A 165 -1.43 7.12 15.36
CA PRO A 165 -1.88 7.93 14.23
C PRO A 165 -0.91 9.07 13.89
N THR A 166 -0.17 9.58 14.89
CA THR A 166 0.75 10.71 14.70
C THR A 166 2.01 10.28 13.94
N PHE A 167 2.44 9.03 14.14
CA PHE A 167 3.51 8.41 13.35
C PHE A 167 3.13 8.34 11.87
N TRP A 168 1.91 7.91 11.54
CA TRP A 168 1.46 7.83 10.15
C TRP A 168 1.39 9.20 9.48
N ALA A 169 0.81 10.19 10.15
CA ALA A 169 0.71 11.55 9.62
C ALA A 169 2.08 12.12 9.24
N LYS A 170 3.10 11.93 10.10
CA LYS A 170 4.46 12.39 9.84
C LYS A 170 5.12 11.66 8.65
N ASN A 171 4.95 10.34 8.57
CA ASN A 171 5.56 9.55 7.49
C ASN A 171 4.89 9.78 6.14
N VAL A 172 3.58 9.99 6.10
CA VAL A 172 2.86 10.33 4.86
C VAL A 172 3.32 11.68 4.31
N VAL A 173 3.51 12.68 5.16
CA VAL A 173 4.08 13.99 4.75
C VAL A 173 5.49 13.82 4.17
N ASN A 174 6.32 12.98 4.77
CA ASN A 174 7.67 12.70 4.25
C ASN A 174 7.64 11.97 2.91
N LEU A 175 6.74 11.00 2.72
CA LEU A 175 6.52 10.34 1.44
C LEU A 175 6.07 11.33 0.36
N GLY A 176 5.18 12.26 0.70
CA GLY A 176 4.76 13.33 -0.21
C GLY A 176 5.90 14.21 -0.71
N ARG A 177 6.97 14.39 0.09
CA ARG A 177 8.19 15.09 -0.36
C ARG A 177 9.06 14.26 -1.30
N ALA A 178 8.99 12.93 -1.21
CA ALA A 178 9.70 12.03 -2.12
C ALA A 178 9.01 11.96 -3.50
N PHE A 179 7.68 12.06 -3.55
CA PHE A 179 6.90 12.12 -4.79
C PHE A 179 6.64 13.56 -5.20
N HIS A 180 7.52 14.14 -6.01
CA HIS A 180 7.33 15.48 -6.56
C HIS A 180 7.52 15.47 -8.08
N ILE A 181 6.76 16.32 -8.76
CA ILE A 181 6.95 16.59 -10.19
C ILE A 181 7.98 17.73 -10.27
N SER A 182 9.12 17.46 -10.91
CA SER A 182 10.10 18.50 -11.22
C SER A 182 9.98 18.89 -12.69
N ASP A 183 9.63 20.14 -12.97
CA ASP A 183 9.80 20.72 -14.30
C ASP A 183 11.15 21.46 -14.36
N ARG A 184 11.95 21.20 -15.40
CA ARG A 184 13.21 21.94 -15.64
C ARG A 184 13.00 23.20 -16.47
N PHE A 185 11.84 23.35 -17.12
CA PHE A 185 11.50 24.53 -17.93
C PHE A 185 10.81 25.64 -17.13
N ASN A 186 10.25 25.31 -15.97
CA ASN A 186 9.73 26.28 -15.01
C ASN A 186 10.25 25.94 -13.62
N VAL A 187 10.97 26.89 -13.01
CA VAL A 187 11.35 26.85 -11.60
C VAL A 187 10.09 26.66 -10.76
N LYS A 188 9.97 25.48 -10.12
CA LYS A 188 9.04 25.10 -9.03
C LYS A 188 7.58 25.54 -9.20
N ILE A 189 6.70 24.58 -9.51
CA ILE A 189 5.29 24.61 -9.05
C ILE A 189 5.20 23.72 -7.81
#